data_AF-A0A354ZIW9-F1
#
_entry.id   AF-A0A354ZIW9-F1
#
_cell.length_a   1.000
_cell.length_b   1.000
_cell.length_c   1.000
_cell.angle_alpha   90.00
_cell.angle_beta   90.00
_cell.angle_gamma   90.00
#
_symmetry.space_group_name_H-M   'P 1'
#
loop_
_entity.id
_entity.type
_entity.pdbx_description
1 polymer ?
#
loop_
_entity_poly.entity_id
_entity_poly.type
_entity_poly.pdbx_seq_one_letter_code
_entity_poly.pdbx_strand_id
1 'polypeptide(L)'
;MLSACGLFCDECRAFGESCKGCTEIAGRPSWTKDLGIDVCELFECAANRGFGTCGECDSLPCKQMAALKDPRITVEAHLDGLRAKVGRLRSHHSRTDKEIQVHQLDEITFVGFALRTSTSAPKHVIPRFWEEFWQTGKAEALRKALGVCCLEPLYGVCTSYDPESGAFTYLVGVRLPQGSSVPDGFDSVTLGSSLYGMIRLPMDVPEIQAAWGRIHEWGTRAGFEVGPEGFESYPDENTCDVYVQIR
;
A
#
# COMPACT_ATOMS: atom_id res chain seq x y z
N MET A 1 21.52 18.99 -1.16
CA MET A 1 21.25 18.81 -2.62
C MET A 1 20.53 17.48 -2.83
N LEU A 2 19.39 17.46 -3.53
CA LEU A 2 18.64 16.22 -3.75
C LEU A 2 19.20 15.44 -4.95
N SER A 3 19.49 14.16 -4.75
CA SER A 3 19.87 13.24 -5.83
C SER A 3 18.65 12.77 -6.63
N ALA A 4 18.89 12.17 -7.80
CA ALA A 4 17.83 11.64 -8.67
C ALA A 4 16.86 10.68 -7.95
N CYS A 5 17.34 9.92 -6.96
CA CYS A 5 16.55 8.94 -6.21
C CYS A 5 15.98 9.46 -4.87
N GLY A 6 16.18 10.74 -4.53
CA GLY A 6 15.64 11.35 -3.31
C GLY A 6 16.54 11.22 -2.06
N LEU A 7 17.80 10.80 -2.21
CA LEU A 7 18.82 10.91 -1.16
C LEU A 7 19.41 12.32 -1.12
N PHE A 8 19.81 12.77 0.06
CA PHE A 8 20.54 14.02 0.26
C PHE A 8 22.04 13.81 0.05
N CYS A 9 22.60 14.41 -1.00
CA CYS A 9 24.03 14.31 -1.27
C CYS A 9 24.88 14.95 -0.16
N ASP A 10 24.38 16.02 0.46
CA ASP A 10 24.98 16.75 1.57
C ASP A 10 25.11 15.95 2.86
N GLU A 11 24.34 14.87 3.02
CA GLU A 11 24.49 13.92 4.15
C GLU A 11 25.47 12.78 3.81
N CYS A 12 25.98 12.70 2.58
CA CYS A 12 26.89 11.66 2.14
C CYS A 12 28.35 12.06 2.36
N ARG A 13 29.09 11.26 3.13
CA ARG A 13 30.54 11.46 3.38
C ARG A 13 31.40 11.59 2.12
N ALA A 14 30.98 11.00 1.00
CA ALA A 14 31.75 11.03 -0.25
C ALA A 14 31.51 12.32 -1.05
N PHE A 15 30.41 13.04 -0.78
CA PHE A 15 30.04 14.22 -1.53
C PHE A 15 30.96 15.40 -1.20
N GLY A 16 31.43 16.10 -2.23
CA GLY A 16 32.40 17.20 -2.10
C GLY A 16 33.87 16.75 -2.05
N GLU A 17 34.14 15.50 -1.67
CA GLU A 17 35.49 14.93 -1.70
C GLU A 17 35.76 14.12 -2.98
N SER A 18 35.09 12.96 -3.12
CA SER A 18 35.30 12.00 -4.20
C SER A 18 34.08 11.86 -5.13
N CYS A 19 32.96 12.47 -4.75
CA CYS A 19 31.70 12.46 -5.50
C CYS A 19 31.18 13.90 -5.69
N LYS A 20 30.79 14.24 -6.92
CA LYS A 20 30.21 15.55 -7.28
C LYS A 20 28.67 15.54 -7.37
N GLY A 21 28.04 14.42 -7.00
CA GLY A 21 26.60 14.21 -7.11
C GLY A 21 26.21 13.50 -8.40
N CYS A 22 25.04 12.83 -8.38
CA CYS A 22 24.63 11.88 -9.42
C CYS A 22 24.65 12.47 -10.83
N THR A 23 24.19 13.71 -11.02
CA THR A 23 24.17 14.37 -12.34
C THR A 23 25.58 14.57 -12.89
N GLU A 24 26.48 15.14 -12.11
CA GLU A 24 27.87 15.43 -12.51
C GLU A 24 28.68 14.16 -12.82
N ILE A 25 28.40 13.08 -12.10
CA ILE A 25 29.08 11.79 -12.30
C ILE A 25 28.32 10.85 -13.24
N ALA A 26 27.27 11.34 -13.92
CA ALA A 26 26.41 10.56 -14.81
C ALA A 26 25.90 9.23 -14.20
N GLY A 27 25.53 9.27 -12.92
CA GLY A 27 24.99 8.11 -12.20
C GLY A 27 26.01 7.04 -11.83
N ARG A 28 27.30 7.36 -11.80
CA ARG A 28 28.41 6.42 -11.55
C ARG A 28 29.10 6.65 -10.19
N PRO A 29 28.39 6.57 -9.05
CA PRO A 29 29.01 6.68 -7.73
C PRO A 29 29.96 5.50 -7.47
N SER A 30 30.88 5.65 -6.52
CA SER A 30 31.95 4.68 -6.26
C SER A 30 31.45 3.24 -6.01
N TRP A 31 30.29 3.09 -5.37
CA TRP A 31 29.70 1.81 -5.01
C TRP A 31 29.13 1.01 -6.19
N THR A 32 28.94 1.59 -7.38
CA THR A 32 28.42 0.83 -8.54
C THR A 32 29.37 -0.30 -8.94
N LYS A 33 30.68 -0.05 -8.80
CA LYS A 33 31.74 -1.04 -9.03
C LYS A 33 31.64 -2.23 -8.08
N ASP A 34 31.32 -1.99 -6.81
CA ASP A 34 31.19 -3.03 -5.79
C ASP A 34 30.01 -3.97 -6.09
N LEU A 35 28.98 -3.45 -6.78
CA LEU A 35 27.81 -4.21 -7.23
C LEU A 35 27.96 -4.77 -8.66
N GLY A 36 29.08 -4.52 -9.33
CA GLY A 36 29.29 -4.97 -10.71
C GLY A 36 28.39 -4.30 -11.75
N ILE A 37 27.79 -3.15 -11.43
CA ILE A 37 26.97 -2.35 -12.36
C ILE A 37 27.73 -1.12 -12.83
N ASP A 38 27.46 -0.67 -14.05
CA ASP A 38 28.17 0.46 -14.66
C ASP A 38 27.57 1.82 -14.24
N VAL A 39 26.23 1.92 -14.26
CA VAL A 39 25.45 3.10 -13.91
C VAL A 39 24.37 2.71 -12.91
N CYS A 40 24.07 3.60 -11.95
CA CYS A 40 22.94 3.44 -11.04
C CYS A 40 21.63 3.37 -11.83
N GLU A 41 20.91 2.26 -11.68
CA GLU A 41 19.70 1.95 -12.46
C GLU A 41 18.58 2.98 -12.29
N LEU A 42 18.43 3.59 -11.10
CA LEU A 42 17.44 4.64 -10.88
C LEU A 42 17.81 5.94 -11.59
N PHE A 43 19.11 6.27 -11.63
CA PHE A 43 19.58 7.45 -12.35
C PHE A 43 19.42 7.25 -13.86
N GLU A 44 19.87 6.09 -14.37
CA GLU A 44 19.74 5.75 -15.78
C GLU A 44 18.28 5.77 -16.24
N CYS A 45 17.37 5.17 -15.46
CA CYS A 45 15.93 5.19 -15.74
C CYS A 45 15.36 6.62 -15.80
N ALA A 46 15.70 7.47 -14.82
CA ALA A 46 15.26 8.87 -14.82
C ALA A 46 15.81 9.63 -16.04
N ALA A 47 17.11 9.52 -16.32
CA ALA A 47 17.76 10.20 -17.42
C ALA A 47 17.19 9.78 -18.79
N ASN A 48 16.97 8.48 -19.01
CA ASN A 48 16.39 7.94 -20.25
C ASN A 48 14.95 8.43 -20.48
N ARG A 49 14.25 8.84 -19.41
CA ARG A 49 12.89 9.40 -19.47
C ARG A 49 12.89 10.93 -19.49
N GLY A 50 14.07 11.56 -19.51
CA GLY A 50 14.22 13.01 -19.48
C GLY A 50 13.91 13.64 -18.12
N PHE A 51 13.88 12.85 -17.04
CA PHE A 51 13.61 13.33 -15.70
C PHE A 51 14.90 13.74 -14.98
N GLY A 52 14.85 14.85 -14.24
CA GLY A 52 15.91 15.23 -13.32
C GLY A 52 15.91 14.39 -12.04
N THR A 53 14.72 13.96 -11.59
CA THR A 53 14.58 13.03 -10.46
C THR A 53 13.42 12.05 -10.67
N CYS A 54 13.41 10.97 -9.90
CA CYS A 54 12.27 10.04 -9.88
C CYS A 54 10.96 10.71 -9.43
N GLY A 55 10.99 11.91 -8.83
CA GLY A 55 9.80 12.68 -8.42
C GLY A 55 8.87 13.10 -9.55
N GLU A 56 9.39 13.12 -10.78
CA GLU A 56 8.65 13.42 -12.02
C GLU A 56 7.83 12.23 -12.51
N CYS A 57 8.10 11.04 -11.98
CA CYS A 57 7.43 9.82 -12.41
C CYS A 57 6.04 9.69 -11.76
N ASP A 58 4.98 9.58 -12.55
CA ASP A 58 3.61 9.26 -12.08
C ASP A 58 3.46 7.85 -11.52
N SER A 59 4.52 7.05 -11.61
CA SER A 59 4.56 5.68 -11.09
C SER A 59 5.36 5.58 -9.79
N LEU A 60 5.92 6.68 -9.30
CA LEU A 60 6.61 6.71 -8.00
C LEU A 60 5.57 6.59 -6.86
N PRO A 61 5.78 5.71 -5.86
CA PRO A 61 6.85 4.71 -5.75
C PRO A 61 6.68 3.54 -6.74
N CYS A 62 7.71 3.24 -7.55
CA CYS A 62 7.65 2.13 -8.52
C CYS A 62 8.31 0.86 -7.98
N LYS A 63 7.99 -0.30 -8.58
CA LYS A 63 8.54 -1.60 -8.21
C LYS A 63 10.06 -1.62 -8.24
N GLN A 64 10.68 -1.00 -9.25
CA GLN A 64 12.14 -0.92 -9.35
C GLN A 64 12.76 -0.23 -8.12
N MET A 65 12.22 0.92 -7.70
CA MET A 65 12.73 1.61 -6.50
C MET A 65 12.43 0.82 -5.22
N ALA A 66 11.23 0.23 -5.13
CA ALA A 66 10.84 -0.57 -3.97
C ALA A 66 11.68 -1.85 -3.82
N ALA A 67 12.18 -2.43 -4.92
CA ALA A 67 13.01 -3.64 -4.92
C ALA A 67 14.46 -3.40 -4.43
N LEU A 68 14.95 -2.16 -4.46
CA LEU A 68 16.33 -1.80 -4.07
C LEU A 68 16.50 -1.71 -2.55
N LYS A 69 16.21 -2.81 -1.86
CA LYS A 69 16.38 -2.97 -0.42
C LYS A 69 17.81 -3.34 -0.07
N ASP A 70 18.39 -2.64 0.90
CA ASP A 70 19.64 -3.08 1.53
C ASP A 70 19.39 -4.40 2.28
N PRO A 71 20.16 -5.48 2.01
CA PRO A 71 19.97 -6.77 2.68
C PRO A 71 20.21 -6.70 4.20
N ARG A 72 20.89 -5.65 4.69
CA ARG A 72 21.26 -5.49 6.11
C ARG A 72 20.17 -4.85 6.96
N ILE A 73 19.12 -4.29 6.37
CA ILE A 73 18.01 -3.65 7.10
C ILE A 73 16.75 -4.51 7.02
N THR A 74 15.78 -4.27 7.90
CA THR A 74 14.49 -4.97 7.85
C THR A 74 13.64 -4.44 6.70
N VAL A 75 12.55 -5.16 6.36
CA VAL A 75 11.62 -4.72 5.31
C VAL A 75 10.89 -3.44 5.74
N GLU A 76 10.52 -3.36 7.01
CA GLU A 76 9.86 -2.20 7.61
C GLU A 76 10.75 -0.95 7.50
N ALA A 77 12.02 -1.06 7.92
CA ALA A 77 12.99 0.04 7.84
C ALA A 77 13.23 0.49 6.39
N HIS A 78 13.26 -0.45 5.44
CA HIS A 78 13.36 -0.13 4.02
C HIS A 78 12.15 0.65 3.50
N LEU A 79 10.94 0.22 3.85
CA LEU A 79 9.70 0.87 3.41
C LEU A 79 9.49 2.23 4.07
N ASP A 80 9.90 2.41 5.33
CA ASP A 80 9.98 3.73 5.97
C ASP A 80 10.92 4.67 5.22
N GLY A 81 12.12 4.18 4.91
CA GLY A 81 13.10 4.91 4.10
C GLY A 81 12.57 5.23 2.69
N LEU A 82 11.82 4.31 2.08
CA LEU A 82 11.17 4.51 0.78
C LEU A 82 10.12 5.62 0.86
N ARG A 83 9.20 5.57 1.84
CA ARG A 83 8.19 6.62 2.05
C ARG A 83 8.83 7.99 2.26
N ALA A 84 9.89 8.06 3.08
CA ALA A 84 10.61 9.30 3.31
C ALA A 84 11.29 9.84 2.03
N LYS A 85 11.93 8.96 1.23
CA LYS A 85 12.51 9.32 -0.07
C LYS A 85 11.46 9.85 -1.04
N VAL A 86 10.33 9.16 -1.14
CA VAL A 86 9.21 9.51 -2.01
C VAL A 86 8.61 10.86 -1.62
N GLY A 87 8.35 11.10 -0.33
CA GLY A 87 7.83 12.37 0.15
C GLY A 87 8.73 13.57 -0.17
N ARG A 88 10.06 13.40 -0.06
CA ARG A 88 11.04 14.40 -0.48
C ARG A 88 10.98 14.69 -1.98
N LEU A 89 10.91 13.63 -2.80
CA LEU A 89 10.82 13.74 -4.25
C LEU A 89 9.54 14.47 -4.69
N ARG A 90 8.37 14.15 -4.10
CA ARG A 90 7.10 14.84 -4.44
C ARG A 90 7.06 16.29 -4.02
N SER A 91 7.58 16.58 -2.83
CA SER A 91 7.66 17.94 -2.31
C SER A 91 8.56 18.82 -3.19
N HIS A 92 9.65 18.26 -3.72
CA HIS A 92 10.54 18.97 -4.64
C HIS A 92 9.87 19.32 -5.99
N HIS A 93 8.89 18.53 -6.43
CA HIS A 93 8.17 18.73 -7.69
C HIS A 93 6.82 19.46 -7.53
N SER A 94 6.54 19.96 -6.32
CA SER A 94 5.27 20.64 -5.98
C SER A 94 4.01 19.83 -6.33
N ARG A 95 4.11 18.49 -6.28
CA ARG A 95 2.96 17.59 -6.51
C ARG A 95 2.29 17.30 -5.18
N THR A 96 1.00 17.59 -5.08
CA THR A 96 0.18 17.34 -3.87
C THR A 96 -0.80 16.17 -4.05
N ASP A 97 -0.54 15.27 -5.00
CA ASP A 97 -1.41 14.12 -5.23
C ASP A 97 -1.52 13.27 -3.95
N LYS A 98 -2.73 12.74 -3.67
CA LYS A 98 -2.98 11.80 -2.58
C LYS A 98 -2.12 10.54 -2.82
N GLU A 99 -0.94 10.52 -2.19
CA GLU A 99 0.12 9.61 -2.59
C GLU A 99 -0.15 8.16 -2.17
N ILE A 100 -0.11 7.26 -3.14
CA ILE A 100 -0.14 5.82 -2.90
C ILE A 100 1.18 5.41 -2.26
N GLN A 101 1.09 4.74 -1.12
CA GLN A 101 2.22 4.23 -0.36
C GLN A 101 2.36 2.73 -0.57
N VAL A 102 3.58 2.22 -0.42
CA VAL A 102 3.85 0.78 -0.37
C VAL A 102 4.03 0.36 1.09
N HIS A 103 3.31 -0.67 1.50
CA HIS A 103 3.41 -1.30 2.81
C HIS A 103 3.67 -2.79 2.66
N GLN A 104 4.49 -3.37 3.53
CA GLN A 104 4.58 -4.82 3.71
C GLN A 104 3.67 -5.15 4.88
N LEU A 105 2.78 -6.12 4.69
CA LEU A 105 2.00 -6.68 5.76
C LEU A 105 2.22 -8.20 5.77
N ASP A 106 2.39 -8.75 6.96
CA ASP A 106 2.36 -10.20 7.17
C ASP A 106 0.94 -10.75 6.96
N GLU A 107 0.78 -12.05 7.13
CA GLU A 107 -0.53 -12.67 7.11
C GLU A 107 -1.50 -11.96 8.08
N ILE A 108 -2.70 -11.64 7.59
CA ILE A 108 -3.74 -10.94 8.35
C ILE A 108 -5.00 -11.78 8.34
N THR A 109 -5.45 -12.17 9.52
CA THR A 109 -6.77 -12.77 9.71
C THR A 109 -7.76 -11.70 10.16
N PHE A 110 -8.92 -11.68 9.50
CA PHE A 110 -10.07 -10.88 9.87
C PHE A 110 -11.21 -11.79 10.30
N VAL A 111 -12.00 -11.32 11.26
CA VAL A 111 -13.16 -12.04 11.80
C VAL A 111 -14.38 -11.13 11.84
N GLY A 112 -15.54 -11.66 11.47
CA GLY A 112 -16.79 -10.91 11.45
C GLY A 112 -17.89 -11.63 10.69
N PHE A 113 -18.53 -10.93 9.77
CA PHE A 113 -19.64 -11.46 8.97
C PHE A 113 -19.31 -11.33 7.49
N ALA A 114 -19.51 -12.41 6.74
CA ALA A 114 -19.22 -12.47 5.32
C ALA A 114 -20.50 -12.37 4.47
N LEU A 115 -20.34 -11.74 3.31
CA LEU A 115 -21.32 -11.66 2.24
C LEU A 115 -20.66 -12.12 0.95
N ARG A 116 -21.25 -13.12 0.28
CA ARG A 116 -20.87 -13.45 -1.11
C ARG A 116 -21.66 -12.54 -2.06
N THR A 117 -20.94 -11.81 -2.91
CA THR A 117 -21.52 -10.87 -3.90
C THR A 117 -20.70 -10.90 -5.19
N SER A 118 -20.94 -9.99 -6.13
CA SER A 118 -20.19 -9.88 -7.38
C SER A 118 -19.93 -8.43 -7.79
N THR A 119 -18.96 -8.23 -8.69
CA THR A 119 -18.66 -6.91 -9.28
C THR A 119 -19.81 -6.36 -10.13
N SER A 120 -20.73 -7.22 -10.57
CA SER A 120 -21.96 -6.88 -11.27
C SER A 120 -23.14 -6.57 -10.35
N ALA A 121 -23.00 -6.79 -9.04
CA ALA A 121 -24.05 -6.51 -8.07
C ALA A 121 -24.34 -4.99 -7.98
N PRO A 122 -25.58 -4.59 -7.63
CA PRO A 122 -25.88 -3.18 -7.40
C PRO A 122 -24.97 -2.56 -6.33
N LYS A 123 -24.48 -1.32 -6.57
CA LYS A 123 -23.53 -0.62 -5.68
C LYS A 123 -23.99 -0.46 -4.23
N HIS A 124 -25.29 -0.59 -3.95
CA HIS A 124 -25.86 -0.47 -2.61
C HIS A 124 -25.83 -1.76 -1.79
N VAL A 125 -25.42 -2.90 -2.38
CA VAL A 125 -25.38 -4.20 -1.67
C VAL A 125 -24.43 -4.17 -0.47
N ILE A 126 -23.19 -3.70 -0.66
CA ILE A 126 -22.22 -3.58 0.44
C ILE A 126 -22.63 -2.51 1.46
N PRO A 127 -23.05 -1.29 1.07
CA PRO A 127 -23.60 -0.31 2.02
C PRO A 127 -24.75 -0.85 2.87
N ARG A 128 -25.71 -1.59 2.29
CA ARG A 128 -26.78 -2.22 3.07
C ARG A 128 -26.27 -3.29 4.03
N PHE A 129 -25.22 -4.02 3.67
CA PHE A 129 -24.61 -5.00 4.56
C PHE A 129 -23.94 -4.33 5.77
N TRP A 130 -23.33 -3.17 5.57
CA TRP A 130 -22.86 -2.32 6.68
C TRP A 130 -24.02 -1.81 7.55
N GLU A 131 -25.10 -1.31 6.94
CA GLU A 131 -26.31 -0.91 7.69
C GLU A 131 -26.85 -2.06 8.55
N GLU A 132 -26.92 -3.27 7.98
CA GLU A 132 -27.33 -4.47 8.70
C GLU A 132 -26.37 -4.79 9.85
N PHE A 133 -25.05 -4.73 9.64
CA PHE A 133 -24.06 -4.95 10.69
C PHE A 133 -24.27 -4.05 11.91
N TRP A 134 -24.66 -2.79 11.69
CA TRP A 134 -24.91 -1.81 12.74
C TRP A 134 -26.30 -1.88 13.36
N GLN A 135 -27.33 -2.13 12.55
CA GLN A 135 -28.73 -2.12 12.99
C GLN A 135 -29.16 -3.44 13.60
N THR A 136 -28.45 -4.52 13.28
CA THR A 136 -28.66 -5.83 13.90
C THR A 136 -27.63 -6.00 15.02
N GLY A 137 -27.93 -6.84 16.02
CA GLY A 137 -27.02 -7.11 17.14
C GLY A 137 -25.68 -7.78 16.75
N LYS A 138 -25.28 -7.76 15.48
CA LYS A 138 -24.02 -8.31 14.95
C LYS A 138 -22.79 -7.61 15.54
N ALA A 139 -22.75 -6.28 15.55
CA ALA A 139 -21.65 -5.54 16.17
C ALA A 139 -21.52 -5.84 17.68
N GLU A 140 -22.65 -5.91 18.39
CA GLU A 140 -22.71 -6.30 19.80
C GLU A 140 -22.20 -7.73 20.02
N ALA A 141 -22.67 -8.68 19.20
CA ALA A 141 -22.28 -10.07 19.30
C ALA A 141 -20.78 -10.26 19.07
N LEU A 142 -20.22 -9.61 18.03
CA LEU A 142 -18.79 -9.65 17.73
C LEU A 142 -17.97 -9.07 18.88
N ARG A 143 -18.39 -7.90 19.40
CA ARG A 143 -17.74 -7.26 20.54
C ARG A 143 -17.72 -8.15 21.78
N LYS A 144 -18.86 -8.76 22.11
CA LYS A 144 -19.00 -9.68 23.24
C LYS A 144 -18.15 -10.93 23.08
N ALA A 145 -18.12 -11.52 21.88
CA ALA A 145 -17.35 -12.72 21.58
C ALA A 145 -15.84 -12.48 21.69
N LEU A 146 -15.37 -11.28 21.33
CA LEU A 146 -13.97 -10.90 21.42
C LEU A 146 -13.57 -10.36 22.80
N GLY A 147 -14.55 -10.08 23.68
CA GLY A 147 -14.29 -9.54 25.01
C GLY A 147 -13.68 -8.12 25.00
N VAL A 148 -13.98 -7.33 23.97
CA VAL A 148 -13.45 -5.97 23.79
C VAL A 148 -14.50 -4.90 24.09
N CYS A 149 -14.08 -3.68 24.42
CA CYS A 149 -15.00 -2.56 24.67
C CYS A 149 -15.41 -1.81 23.40
N CYS A 150 -14.59 -1.89 22.36
CA CYS A 150 -14.74 -1.19 21.08
C CYS A 150 -14.23 -2.11 19.95
N LEU A 151 -14.76 -1.94 18.74
CA LEU A 151 -14.37 -2.76 17.58
C LEU A 151 -13.39 -2.02 16.65
N GLU A 152 -13.15 -0.74 16.89
CA GLU A 152 -12.30 0.08 16.06
C GLU A 152 -10.82 -0.36 16.16
N PRO A 153 -10.09 -0.41 15.02
CA PRO A 153 -10.56 -0.17 13.66
C PRO A 153 -11.45 -1.30 13.11
N LEU A 154 -12.49 -0.92 12.38
CA LEU A 154 -13.29 -1.86 11.58
C LEU A 154 -12.71 -2.00 10.18
N TYR A 155 -13.02 -3.13 9.56
CA TYR A 155 -12.49 -3.49 8.25
C TYR A 155 -13.58 -3.97 7.30
N GLY A 156 -13.44 -3.61 6.03
CA GLY A 156 -14.15 -4.18 4.89
C GLY A 156 -13.17 -4.94 4.00
N VAL A 157 -13.28 -6.26 3.93
CA VAL A 157 -12.27 -7.13 3.30
C VAL A 157 -12.82 -7.77 2.05
N CYS A 158 -12.11 -7.62 0.93
CA CYS A 158 -12.43 -8.27 -0.35
C CYS A 158 -11.45 -9.42 -0.60
N THR A 159 -11.96 -10.64 -0.78
CA THR A 159 -11.16 -11.86 -1.02
C THR A 159 -11.93 -12.88 -1.87
N SER A 160 -11.26 -13.98 -2.21
CA SER A 160 -11.86 -15.13 -2.90
C SER A 160 -12.54 -14.72 -4.21
N TYR A 161 -11.90 -13.81 -4.94
CA TYR A 161 -12.38 -13.33 -6.23
C TYR A 161 -12.33 -14.44 -7.27
N ASP A 162 -13.44 -14.64 -7.96
CA ASP A 162 -13.57 -15.51 -9.12
C ASP A 162 -13.61 -14.65 -10.39
N PRO A 163 -12.60 -14.72 -11.27
CA PRO A 163 -12.55 -13.91 -12.48
C PRO A 163 -13.59 -14.31 -13.53
N GLU A 164 -14.13 -15.53 -13.50
CA GLU A 164 -15.12 -15.98 -14.48
C GLU A 164 -16.50 -15.38 -14.21
N SER A 165 -16.93 -15.43 -12.94
CA SER A 165 -18.24 -14.91 -12.53
C SER A 165 -18.20 -13.47 -12.03
N GLY A 166 -17.02 -12.96 -11.69
CA GLY A 166 -16.86 -11.70 -10.96
C GLY A 166 -17.30 -11.77 -9.49
N ALA A 167 -17.56 -12.98 -8.96
CA ALA A 167 -17.99 -13.17 -7.58
C ALA A 167 -16.82 -13.01 -6.60
N PHE A 168 -17.08 -12.43 -5.44
CA PHE A 168 -16.10 -12.29 -4.36
C PHE A 168 -16.79 -12.31 -2.99
N THR A 169 -15.98 -12.49 -1.95
CA THR A 169 -16.42 -12.41 -0.56
C THR A 169 -16.07 -11.05 -0.01
N TYR A 170 -17.07 -10.35 0.54
CA TYR A 170 -16.91 -9.14 1.34
C TYR A 170 -17.11 -9.49 2.81
N LEU A 171 -16.12 -9.25 3.67
CA LEU A 171 -16.24 -9.42 5.11
C LEU A 171 -16.23 -8.06 5.82
N VAL A 172 -17.20 -7.84 6.69
CA VAL A 172 -17.19 -6.74 7.67
C VAL A 172 -16.79 -7.27 9.03
N GLY A 173 -15.81 -6.65 9.67
CA GLY A 173 -15.33 -7.14 10.96
C GLY A 173 -14.08 -6.46 11.47
N VAL A 174 -13.32 -7.19 12.28
CA VAL A 174 -12.08 -6.70 12.91
C VAL A 174 -10.89 -7.54 12.51
N ARG A 175 -9.69 -6.97 12.64
CA ARG A 175 -8.45 -7.73 12.57
C ARG A 175 -8.30 -8.59 13.83
N LEU A 176 -8.09 -9.88 13.64
CA LEU A 176 -7.82 -10.81 14.72
C LEU A 176 -6.30 -10.82 15.02
N PRO A 177 -5.86 -10.72 16.28
CA PRO A 177 -4.45 -10.84 16.62
C PRO A 177 -3.88 -12.20 16.22
N GLN A 178 -2.65 -12.21 15.71
CA GLN A 178 -1.98 -13.44 15.26
C GLN A 178 -1.96 -14.50 16.36
N GLY A 179 -2.32 -15.74 16.00
CA GLY A 179 -2.39 -16.88 16.93
C GLY A 179 -3.68 -16.97 17.75
N SER A 180 -4.63 -16.04 17.60
CA SER A 180 -5.95 -16.17 18.23
C SER A 180 -6.84 -17.15 17.48
N SER A 181 -7.75 -17.81 18.18
CA SER A 181 -8.80 -18.64 17.56
C SER A 181 -9.97 -17.77 17.10
N VAL A 182 -10.55 -18.13 15.95
CA VAL A 182 -11.82 -17.54 15.49
C VAL A 182 -12.94 -17.97 16.45
N PRO A 183 -13.72 -17.05 17.04
CA PRO A 183 -14.84 -17.42 17.89
C PRO A 183 -15.94 -18.14 17.11
N ASP A 184 -16.64 -19.06 17.77
CA ASP A 184 -17.77 -19.78 17.17
C ASP A 184 -18.87 -18.82 16.69
N GLY A 185 -19.45 -19.11 15.52
CA GLY A 185 -20.56 -18.34 14.96
C GLY A 185 -20.16 -17.10 14.15
N PHE A 186 -18.87 -16.93 13.86
CA PHE A 186 -18.35 -15.85 13.01
C PHE A 186 -17.61 -16.39 11.79
N ASP A 187 -17.66 -15.64 10.71
CA ASP A 187 -16.86 -15.88 9.52
C ASP A 187 -15.43 -15.36 9.72
N SER A 188 -14.47 -15.95 9.01
CA SER A 188 -13.10 -15.43 8.97
C SER A 188 -12.52 -15.49 7.56
N VAL A 189 -11.61 -14.56 7.30
CA VAL A 189 -10.83 -14.46 6.06
C VAL A 189 -9.38 -14.23 6.45
N THR A 190 -8.46 -14.92 5.78
CA THR A 190 -7.02 -14.71 5.96
C THR A 190 -6.42 -14.27 4.63
N LEU A 191 -5.81 -13.09 4.63
CA LEU A 191 -4.99 -12.61 3.51
C LEU A 191 -3.53 -12.95 3.80
N GLY A 192 -2.86 -13.61 2.86
CA GLY A 192 -1.44 -13.95 2.99
C GLY A 192 -0.52 -12.73 2.99
N SER A 193 0.71 -12.92 3.48
CA SER A 193 1.76 -11.88 3.47
C SER A 193 1.99 -11.35 2.05
N SER A 194 2.00 -10.02 1.92
CA SER A 194 2.14 -9.34 0.63
C SER A 194 2.61 -7.91 0.81
N LEU A 195 3.08 -7.30 -0.28
CA LEU A 195 3.08 -5.85 -0.37
C LEU A 195 1.65 -5.36 -0.65
N TYR A 196 1.36 -4.14 -0.24
CA TYR A 196 0.09 -3.46 -0.44
C TYR A 196 0.35 -2.04 -0.96
N GLY A 197 -0.39 -1.67 -2.00
CA GLY A 197 -0.60 -0.27 -2.34
C GLY A 197 -1.66 0.28 -1.39
N MET A 198 -1.36 1.38 -0.70
CA MET A 198 -2.27 2.00 0.27
C MET A 198 -2.51 3.46 -0.06
N ILE A 199 -3.76 3.89 0.01
CA ILE A 199 -4.13 5.31 -0.04
C ILE A 199 -5.05 5.67 1.14
N ARG A 200 -4.74 6.78 1.80
CA ARG A 200 -5.58 7.37 2.85
C ARG A 200 -6.55 8.38 2.25
N LEU A 201 -7.81 8.28 2.62
CA LEU A 201 -8.91 9.07 2.09
C LEU A 201 -9.79 9.60 3.22
N PRO A 202 -10.51 10.72 3.01
CA PRO A 202 -11.63 11.07 3.88
C PRO A 202 -12.73 10.02 3.79
N MET A 203 -13.62 9.99 4.78
CA MET A 203 -14.83 9.14 4.78
C MET A 203 -15.85 9.61 3.75
N ASP A 204 -15.58 9.29 2.49
CA ASP A 204 -16.43 9.50 1.32
C ASP A 204 -16.51 8.21 0.52
N VAL A 205 -17.68 7.55 0.55
CA VAL A 205 -17.87 6.22 -0.05
C VAL A 205 -17.53 6.18 -1.55
N PRO A 206 -17.98 7.16 -2.39
CA PRO A 206 -17.54 7.24 -3.78
C PRO A 206 -16.01 7.31 -3.96
N GLU A 207 -15.30 8.12 -3.18
CA GLU A 207 -13.84 8.24 -3.23
C GLU A 207 -13.14 6.95 -2.79
N ILE A 208 -13.65 6.27 -1.75
CA ILE A 208 -13.17 4.98 -1.26
C ILE A 208 -13.32 3.92 -2.37
N GLN A 209 -14.49 3.86 -3.01
CA GLN A 209 -14.73 2.93 -4.14
C GLN A 209 -13.80 3.22 -5.32
N ALA A 210 -13.56 4.49 -5.65
CA ALA A 210 -12.64 4.87 -6.72
C ALA A 210 -11.16 4.59 -6.37
N ALA A 211 -10.81 4.51 -5.09
CA ALA A 211 -9.46 4.24 -4.60
C ALA A 211 -8.90 2.91 -5.09
N TRP A 212 -9.72 1.86 -5.08
CA TRP A 212 -9.36 0.54 -5.56
C TRP A 212 -8.86 0.61 -7.02
N GLY A 213 -9.65 1.25 -7.90
CA GLY A 213 -9.27 1.46 -9.30
C GLY A 213 -7.97 2.28 -9.45
N ARG A 214 -7.82 3.35 -8.67
CA ARG A 214 -6.58 4.16 -8.65
C ARG A 214 -5.35 3.34 -8.28
N ILE A 215 -5.44 2.47 -7.27
CA ILE A 215 -4.33 1.59 -6.87
C ILE A 215 -4.05 0.54 -7.93
N HIS A 216 -5.08 -0.04 -8.58
CA HIS A 216 -4.89 -0.98 -9.69
C HIS A 216 -4.16 -0.35 -10.89
N GLU A 217 -4.61 0.83 -11.32
CA GLU A 217 -4.01 1.57 -12.43
C GLU A 217 -2.57 1.97 -12.11
N TRP A 218 -2.33 2.52 -10.92
CA TRP A 218 -1.00 2.87 -10.45
C TRP A 218 -0.10 1.63 -10.38
N GLY A 219 -0.55 0.55 -9.73
CA GLY A 219 0.25 -0.65 -9.50
C GLY A 219 0.74 -1.27 -10.80
N THR A 220 -0.17 -1.39 -11.78
CA THR A 220 0.15 -1.87 -13.13
C THR A 220 1.22 -0.99 -13.79
N ARG A 221 1.04 0.33 -13.77
CA ARG A 221 2.00 1.28 -14.37
C ARG A 221 3.33 1.32 -13.60
N ALA A 222 3.30 1.12 -12.30
CA ALA A 222 4.45 1.04 -11.40
C ALA A 222 5.22 -0.28 -11.51
N GLY A 223 4.72 -1.24 -12.29
CA GLY A 223 5.37 -2.51 -12.58
C GLY A 223 5.05 -3.61 -11.57
N PHE A 224 4.09 -3.40 -10.67
CA PHE A 224 3.60 -4.43 -9.76
C PHE A 224 2.57 -5.33 -10.43
N GLU A 225 2.56 -6.60 -10.03
CA GLU A 225 1.41 -7.47 -10.23
C GLU A 225 0.36 -7.09 -9.17
N VAL A 226 -0.83 -6.67 -9.60
CA VAL A 226 -1.90 -6.25 -8.68
C VAL A 226 -2.90 -7.38 -8.50
N GLY A 227 -3.07 -7.83 -7.26
CA GLY A 227 -4.04 -8.86 -6.90
C GLY A 227 -5.47 -8.33 -6.76
N PRO A 228 -6.48 -9.20 -6.80
CA PRO A 228 -7.88 -8.81 -6.62
C PRO A 228 -8.26 -8.62 -5.15
N GLU A 229 -7.35 -8.93 -4.22
CA GLU A 229 -7.60 -8.94 -2.78
C GLU A 229 -7.09 -7.68 -2.10
N GLY A 230 -7.79 -7.27 -1.06
CA GLY A 230 -7.48 -6.06 -0.32
C GLY A 230 -8.46 -5.82 0.80
N PHE A 231 -8.31 -4.69 1.46
CA PHE A 231 -9.22 -4.29 2.52
C PHE A 231 -9.27 -2.76 2.68
N GLU A 232 -10.40 -2.30 3.18
CA GLU A 232 -10.63 -0.97 3.72
C GLU A 232 -10.43 -1.05 5.23
N SER A 233 -9.65 -0.12 5.80
CA SER A 233 -9.51 0.08 7.24
C SER A 233 -10.18 1.39 7.61
N TYR A 234 -11.07 1.34 8.60
CA TYR A 234 -11.82 2.48 9.12
C TYR A 234 -11.29 2.80 10.53
N PRO A 235 -10.18 3.56 10.65
CA PRO A 235 -9.54 3.87 11.94
C PRO A 235 -10.34 4.84 12.80
N ASP A 236 -11.12 5.72 12.16
CA ASP A 236 -11.96 6.72 12.80
C ASP A 236 -13.15 7.09 11.90
N GLU A 237 -14.00 8.00 12.36
CA GLU A 237 -15.20 8.44 11.64
C GLU A 237 -14.90 9.34 10.42
N ASN A 238 -13.66 9.78 10.24
CA ASN A 238 -13.28 10.81 9.27
C ASN A 238 -12.39 10.28 8.16
N THR A 239 -11.72 9.14 8.35
CA THR A 239 -10.77 8.59 7.40
C THR A 239 -10.97 7.11 7.08
N CYS A 240 -10.55 6.72 5.88
CA CYS A 240 -10.46 5.34 5.43
C CYS A 240 -9.13 5.13 4.72
N ASP A 241 -8.45 4.03 5.06
CA ASP A 241 -7.27 3.56 4.35
C ASP A 241 -7.66 2.38 3.46
N VAL A 242 -7.44 2.50 2.16
CA VAL A 242 -7.69 1.40 1.20
C VAL A 242 -6.37 0.73 0.87
N TYR A 243 -6.32 -0.59 1.05
CA TYR A 243 -5.18 -1.45 0.80
C TYR A 243 -5.52 -2.45 -0.32
N VAL A 244 -4.67 -2.56 -1.34
CA VAL A 244 -4.77 -3.57 -2.40
C VAL A 244 -3.47 -4.34 -2.50
N GLN A 245 -3.52 -5.67 -2.56
CA GLN A 245 -2.33 -6.51 -2.69
C GLN A 245 -1.58 -6.20 -3.99
N ILE A 246 -0.26 -6.03 -3.87
CA ILE A 246 0.69 -5.87 -4.97
C ILE A 246 1.88 -6.80 -4.79
N ARG A 247 2.52 -7.24 -5.89
CA ARG A 247 3.68 -8.14 -5.89
C ARG A 247 4.73 -7.78 -6.94
#